data_AF-A0A060BUX1-F1
#
_entry.id   AF-A0A060BUX1-F1
#
_cell.length_a   1.000
_cell.length_b   1.000
_cell.length_c   1.000
_cell.angle_alpha   90.00
_cell.angle_beta   90.00
_cell.angle_gamma   90.00
#
_symmetry.space_group_name_H-M   'P 1'
#
loop_
_entity.id
_entity.type
_entity.pdbx_description
1 polymer ?
#
loop_
_entity_poly.entity_id
_entity_poly.type
_entity_poly.pdbx_seq_one_letter_code
_entity_poly.pdbx_strand_id
1 'polypeptide(L)'
;STDEVLSVTHGSSNVTVQWSMITRSARTTRITTKARHGYGGIIHGGETTVHHNLYAHNSSRNPAIGNFDQTAPIDPAHLDIVNNVIYNPGFYYSYSGGADEYEVNWAGNYGIAGPDTTKVNELFHPDNYNSFVYYEDNYYDGNKDGLLQLTPASDSTLTNKFTRL
;
A
#
# COMPACT_ATOMS: atom_id res chain seq x y z
N SER A 1 1.20 -17.10 1.80
CA SER A 1 1.36 -16.64 3.19
C SER A 1 0.01 -16.49 3.86
N THR A 2 -0.07 -16.69 5.18
CA THR A 2 -1.30 -16.55 6.00
C THR A 2 -1.33 -15.24 6.78
N ASP A 3 -0.32 -14.39 6.62
CA ASP A 3 -0.26 -13.02 7.14
C ASP A 3 0.03 -12.09 5.93
N GLU A 4 1.27 -11.64 5.74
CA GLU A 4 1.71 -10.86 4.58
C GLU A 4 2.43 -11.70 3.51
N VAL A 5 2.26 -11.36 2.23
CA VAL A 5 3.01 -11.99 1.14
C VAL A 5 4.45 -11.49 1.08
N LEU A 6 4.67 -10.20 1.26
CA LEU A 6 5.99 -9.56 1.29
C LEU A 6 5.99 -8.46 2.34
N SER A 7 6.99 -8.43 3.23
CA SER A 7 7.17 -7.30 4.13
C SER A 7 8.62 -6.87 4.16
N VAL A 8 8.83 -5.56 4.18
CA VAL A 8 10.09 -4.94 4.58
C VAL A 8 9.91 -4.48 6.02
N THR A 9 10.74 -4.99 6.93
CA THR A 9 10.54 -4.86 8.36
C THR A 9 11.74 -4.20 9.04
N HIS A 10 11.59 -3.89 10.33
CA HIS A 10 12.57 -3.23 11.20
C HIS A 10 14.04 -3.52 10.89
N GLY A 11 14.85 -2.47 10.83
CA GLY A 11 16.29 -2.55 10.60
C GLY A 11 16.68 -2.87 9.15
N SER A 12 15.72 -2.85 8.22
CA SER A 12 15.98 -2.94 6.79
C SER A 12 16.15 -1.54 6.19
N SER A 13 17.13 -1.37 5.31
CA SER A 13 17.34 -0.16 4.52
C SER A 13 18.08 -0.53 3.22
N ASN A 14 18.00 0.31 2.20
CA ASN A 14 18.50 0.04 0.84
C ASN A 14 17.80 -1.16 0.17
N VAL A 15 16.47 -1.20 0.23
CA VAL A 15 15.68 -2.30 -0.33
C VAL A 15 15.01 -1.87 -1.62
N THR A 16 15.04 -2.73 -2.65
CA THR A 16 14.25 -2.56 -3.87
C THR A 16 13.39 -3.79 -4.15
N VAL A 17 12.09 -3.57 -4.34
CA VAL A 17 11.13 -4.58 -4.79
C VAL A 17 10.59 -4.16 -6.14
N GLN A 18 10.87 -4.97 -7.16
CA GLN A 18 10.50 -4.63 -8.54
C GLN A 18 10.01 -5.84 -9.34
N TRP A 19 9.15 -5.56 -10.32
CA TRP A 19 8.67 -6.54 -11.31
C TRP A 19 8.12 -7.85 -10.72
N SER A 20 7.49 -7.75 -9.55
CA SER A 20 7.01 -8.89 -8.78
C SER A 20 5.49 -8.98 -8.75
N MET A 21 4.97 -10.20 -8.58
CA MET A 21 3.56 -10.46 -8.35
C MET A 21 3.32 -10.81 -6.87
N ILE A 22 2.65 -9.92 -6.14
CA ILE A 22 2.35 -10.03 -4.71
C ILE A 22 0.86 -10.35 -4.58
N THR A 23 0.52 -11.63 -4.67
CA THR A 23 -0.88 -12.04 -4.88
C THR A 23 -1.32 -13.19 -3.98
N ARG A 24 -2.64 -13.29 -3.77
CA ARG A 24 -3.32 -14.45 -3.16
C ARG A 24 -2.78 -14.84 -1.78
N SER A 25 -2.67 -13.86 -0.89
CA SER A 25 -2.58 -14.16 0.54
C SER A 25 -3.74 -15.07 1.00
N ALA A 26 -3.43 -16.04 1.87
CA ALA A 26 -4.39 -17.04 2.32
C ALA A 26 -5.35 -16.42 3.34
N ARG A 27 -6.55 -16.07 2.88
CA ARG A 27 -7.59 -15.37 3.66
C ARG A 27 -8.14 -16.16 4.87
N THR A 28 -7.87 -17.45 4.98
CA THR A 28 -8.34 -18.32 6.07
C THR A 28 -7.43 -19.53 6.23
N THR A 29 -7.09 -19.87 7.47
CA THR A 29 -6.54 -21.18 7.83
C THR A 29 -7.55 -21.91 8.71
N ARG A 30 -7.50 -23.24 8.75
CA ARG A 30 -8.32 -24.07 9.65
C ARG A 30 -7.99 -23.87 11.15
N ILE A 31 -6.98 -23.05 11.48
CA ILE A 31 -6.28 -23.08 12.77
C ILE A 31 -6.37 -21.74 13.53
N THR A 32 -6.68 -20.61 12.88
CA THR A 32 -6.67 -19.30 13.54
C THR A 32 -8.05 -18.64 13.55
N THR A 33 -8.54 -18.26 14.74
CA THR A 33 -9.74 -17.43 14.96
C THR A 33 -9.55 -15.96 14.58
N LYS A 34 -8.36 -15.56 14.13
CA LYS A 34 -8.11 -14.22 13.59
C LYS A 34 -8.95 -14.03 12.32
N ALA A 35 -9.68 -12.92 12.25
CA ALA A 35 -10.42 -12.50 11.07
C ALA A 35 -9.52 -12.52 9.81
N ARG A 36 -10.12 -12.58 8.62
CA ARG A 36 -9.47 -12.82 7.31
C ARG A 36 -8.18 -12.01 7.05
N HIS A 37 -7.05 -12.46 7.60
CA HIS A 37 -5.70 -11.89 7.48
C HIS A 37 -5.05 -12.40 6.18
N GLY A 38 -5.40 -11.75 5.07
CA GLY A 38 -4.73 -11.97 3.81
C GLY A 38 -4.19 -10.65 3.31
N TYR A 39 -2.95 -10.29 3.68
CA TYR A 39 -2.39 -8.97 3.38
C TYR A 39 -1.29 -9.03 2.32
N GLY A 40 -1.18 -7.97 1.53
CA GLY A 40 -0.12 -7.84 0.53
C GLY A 40 1.25 -7.67 1.18
N GLY A 41 1.36 -6.74 2.11
CA GLY A 41 2.63 -6.43 2.75
C GLY A 41 2.69 -5.16 3.57
N ILE A 42 3.62 -5.12 4.53
CA ILE A 42 4.01 -3.88 5.22
C ILE A 42 5.37 -3.43 4.65
N ILE A 43 5.52 -2.13 4.42
CA ILE A 43 6.80 -1.49 4.13
C ILE A 43 7.12 -0.57 5.31
N HIS A 44 8.17 -0.93 6.03
CA HIS A 44 8.63 -0.23 7.22
C HIS A 44 10.14 -0.02 7.20
N GLY A 45 10.55 1.24 7.41
CA GLY A 45 11.92 1.63 7.75
C GLY A 45 12.83 1.86 6.55
N GLY A 46 13.81 2.74 6.76
CA GLY A 46 14.94 2.97 5.86
C GLY A 46 14.59 3.50 4.46
N GLU A 47 15.57 3.38 3.56
CA GLU A 47 15.43 3.73 2.15
C GLU A 47 14.88 2.52 1.39
N THR A 48 13.63 2.59 0.93
CA THR A 48 12.96 1.49 0.24
C THR A 48 12.24 1.94 -1.02
N THR A 49 12.51 1.26 -2.14
CA THR A 49 11.84 1.47 -3.43
C THR A 49 10.97 0.26 -3.79
N VAL A 50 9.71 0.50 -4.12
CA VAL A 50 8.73 -0.50 -4.57
C VAL A 50 8.12 -0.02 -5.88
N HIS A 51 8.47 -0.66 -7.00
CA HIS A 51 7.99 -0.21 -8.30
C HIS A 51 7.71 -1.30 -9.34
N HIS A 52 6.75 -1.03 -10.23
CA HIS A 52 6.33 -1.96 -11.29
C HIS A 52 5.90 -3.35 -10.78
N ASN A 53 5.29 -3.39 -9.59
CA ASN A 53 4.75 -4.63 -9.04
C ASN A 53 3.24 -4.73 -9.27
N LEU A 54 2.74 -5.96 -9.30
CA LEU A 54 1.32 -6.27 -9.27
C LEU A 54 0.94 -6.79 -7.88
N TYR A 55 0.15 -6.02 -7.15
CA TYR A 55 -0.57 -6.49 -5.97
C TYR A 55 -1.96 -6.94 -6.40
N ALA A 56 -2.34 -8.20 -6.13
CA ALA A 56 -3.66 -8.69 -6.55
C ALA A 56 -4.33 -9.63 -5.56
N HIS A 57 -5.65 -9.46 -5.41
CA HIS A 57 -6.52 -10.36 -4.64
C HIS A 57 -6.18 -10.47 -3.15
N ASN A 58 -5.42 -9.52 -2.60
CA ASN A 58 -5.18 -9.44 -1.16
C ASN A 58 -6.35 -8.68 -0.50
N SER A 59 -6.65 -8.98 0.76
CA SER A 59 -7.69 -8.28 1.53
C SER A 59 -7.33 -6.80 1.75
N SER A 60 -6.07 -6.47 2.04
CA SER A 60 -5.58 -5.10 2.29
C SER A 60 -4.04 -5.05 2.26
N ARG A 61 -3.45 -3.91 2.66
CA ARG A 61 -1.99 -3.66 2.77
C ARG A 61 -1.27 -3.90 1.44
N ASN A 62 -1.54 -3.09 0.42
CA ASN A 62 -0.89 -3.24 -0.90
C ASN A 62 -0.09 -2.01 -1.34
N PRO A 63 1.09 -1.75 -0.74
CA PRO A 63 1.48 -2.16 0.61
C PRO A 63 0.74 -1.35 1.69
N ALA A 64 1.01 -1.60 2.98
CA ALA A 64 0.78 -0.63 4.04
C ALA A 64 2.09 0.00 4.47
N ILE A 65 2.10 1.31 4.72
CA ILE A 65 3.29 2.05 5.13
C ILE A 65 3.30 2.26 6.65
N GLY A 66 4.45 2.07 7.27
CA GLY A 66 4.69 2.46 8.66
C GLY A 66 4.79 1.29 9.63
N ASN A 67 4.91 1.63 10.91
CA ASN A 67 5.25 0.71 11.98
C ASN A 67 4.01 0.19 12.72
N PHE A 68 3.61 -1.05 12.41
CA PHE A 68 2.49 -1.71 13.08
C PHE A 68 2.90 -2.50 14.35
N ASP A 69 4.18 -2.44 14.75
CA ASP A 69 4.71 -2.97 16.01
C ASP A 69 5.21 -1.83 16.91
N GLN A 70 4.35 -1.40 17.85
CA GLN A 70 4.65 -0.31 18.79
C GLN A 70 5.79 -0.62 19.77
N THR A 71 6.28 -1.87 19.83
CA THR A 71 7.41 -2.24 20.69
C THR A 71 8.75 -2.13 19.98
N ALA A 72 8.73 -2.00 18.66
CA ALA A 72 9.92 -1.89 17.86
C ALA A 72 10.40 -0.44 17.76
N PRO A 73 11.71 -0.21 17.51
CA PRO A 73 12.24 1.14 17.32
C PRO A 73 11.54 1.87 16.18
N ILE A 74 11.35 3.17 16.38
CA ILE A 74 10.92 4.11 15.33
C ILE A 74 12.07 4.22 14.32
N ASP A 75 11.76 4.01 13.05
CA ASP A 75 12.73 4.11 11.95
C ASP A 75 12.17 5.02 10.86
N PRO A 76 12.67 6.27 10.73
CA PRO A 76 12.23 7.18 9.68
C PRO A 76 12.34 6.52 8.31
N ALA A 77 11.27 6.55 7.54
CA ALA A 77 11.19 5.86 6.26
C ALA A 77 11.21 6.87 5.10
N HIS A 78 12.12 6.67 4.14
CA HIS A 78 12.14 7.37 2.86
C HIS A 78 11.77 6.38 1.76
N LEU A 79 10.57 6.54 1.21
CA LEU A 79 9.91 5.51 0.43
C LEU A 79 9.61 5.99 -0.99
N ASP A 80 9.99 5.18 -1.97
CA ASP A 80 9.57 5.35 -3.37
C ASP A 80 8.57 4.24 -3.72
N ILE A 81 7.28 4.54 -3.69
CA ILE A 81 6.23 3.58 -4.06
C ILE A 81 5.58 4.07 -5.35
N VAL A 82 6.13 3.61 -6.48
CA VAL A 82 5.80 4.19 -7.77
C VAL A 82 5.45 3.16 -8.83
N ASN A 83 4.54 3.48 -9.75
CA ASN A 83 4.19 2.64 -10.90
C ASN A 83 3.74 1.22 -10.54
N ASN A 84 3.07 1.03 -9.40
CA ASN A 84 2.51 -0.27 -9.02
C ASN A 84 1.04 -0.37 -9.45
N VAL A 85 0.62 -1.60 -9.76
CA VAL A 85 -0.80 -1.92 -10.01
C VAL A 85 -1.36 -2.64 -8.79
N ILE A 86 -2.48 -2.15 -8.27
CA ILE A 86 -3.19 -2.75 -7.14
C ILE A 86 -4.57 -3.18 -7.64
N TYR A 87 -4.76 -4.48 -7.81
CA TYR A 87 -5.98 -5.05 -8.38
C TYR A 87 -6.79 -5.85 -7.36
N ASN A 88 -8.11 -5.60 -7.35
CA ASN A 88 -9.09 -6.33 -6.56
C ASN A 88 -8.70 -6.44 -5.07
N PRO A 89 -8.36 -5.32 -4.39
CA PRO A 89 -8.19 -5.34 -2.94
C PRO A 89 -9.54 -5.62 -2.27
N GLY A 90 -9.55 -6.17 -1.07
CA GLY A 90 -10.78 -6.35 -0.28
C GLY A 90 -11.29 -5.05 0.36
N PHE A 91 -10.39 -4.25 0.92
CA PHE A 91 -10.67 -2.99 1.60
C PHE A 91 -9.95 -1.83 0.91
N TYR A 92 -8.97 -1.21 1.58
CA TYR A 92 -8.14 -0.16 1.01
C TYR A 92 -7.17 -0.71 -0.03
N TYR A 93 -6.88 0.09 -1.06
CA TYR A 93 -5.79 -0.18 -1.99
C TYR A 93 -4.46 -0.18 -1.21
N SER A 94 -4.14 0.95 -0.61
CA SER A 94 -2.98 1.14 0.26
C SER A 94 -3.34 2.10 1.38
N TYR A 95 -2.59 2.04 2.47
CA TYR A 95 -2.78 2.96 3.59
C TYR A 95 -1.50 3.08 4.40
N SER A 96 -1.36 4.14 5.18
CA SER A 96 -0.35 4.22 6.22
C SER A 96 -0.95 4.08 7.61
N GLY A 97 -0.11 3.71 8.56
CA GLY A 97 -0.46 3.58 9.97
C GLY A 97 0.76 3.25 10.79
N GLY A 98 0.63 3.36 12.11
CA GLY A 98 1.73 3.13 13.02
C GLY A 98 2.19 4.41 13.69
N ALA A 99 3.27 4.37 14.47
CA ALA A 99 3.74 5.54 15.23
C ALA A 99 4.82 6.35 14.49
N ASP A 100 5.21 5.91 13.29
CA ASP A 100 6.43 6.37 12.63
C ASP A 100 6.14 7.47 11.60
N GLU A 101 7.01 8.48 11.58
CA GLU A 101 7.03 9.50 10.53
C GLU A 101 7.66 8.92 9.26
N TYR A 102 7.08 9.23 8.10
CA TYR A 102 7.59 8.78 6.80
C TYR A 102 7.52 9.89 5.76
N GLU A 103 8.43 9.82 4.80
CA GLU A 103 8.40 10.58 3.56
C GLU A 103 8.20 9.59 2.41
N VAL A 104 7.10 9.73 1.67
CA VAL A 104 6.79 8.80 0.57
C VAL A 104 6.50 9.53 -0.74
N ASN A 105 7.17 9.08 -1.79
CA ASN A 105 6.78 9.32 -3.17
C ASN A 105 5.75 8.26 -3.58
N TRP A 106 4.48 8.63 -3.60
CA TRP A 106 3.38 7.81 -4.08
C TRP A 106 2.95 8.30 -5.46
N ALA A 107 3.59 7.82 -6.53
CA ALA A 107 3.38 8.36 -7.87
C ALA A 107 3.18 7.30 -8.95
N GLY A 108 2.34 7.58 -9.95
CA GLY A 108 2.15 6.68 -11.08
C GLY A 108 1.44 5.36 -10.75
N ASN A 109 0.88 5.20 -9.54
CA ASN A 109 0.22 3.97 -9.14
C ASN A 109 -1.19 3.87 -9.72
N TYR A 110 -1.64 2.65 -10.01
CA TYR A 110 -2.95 2.40 -10.60
C TYR A 110 -3.76 1.38 -9.78
N GLY A 111 -4.90 1.83 -9.24
CA GLY A 111 -5.85 0.98 -8.53
C GLY A 111 -6.96 0.48 -9.44
N ILE A 112 -7.19 -0.83 -9.48
CA ILE A 112 -8.27 -1.43 -10.27
C ILE A 112 -9.20 -2.19 -9.33
N ALA A 113 -10.46 -1.77 -9.26
CA ALA A 113 -11.47 -2.41 -8.44
C ALA A 113 -11.85 -3.75 -9.06
N GLY A 114 -11.99 -4.77 -8.22
CA GLY A 114 -12.50 -6.08 -8.63
C GLY A 114 -13.73 -6.50 -7.84
N PRO A 115 -14.19 -7.74 -8.05
CA PRO A 115 -15.36 -8.27 -7.37
C PRO A 115 -15.30 -8.19 -5.83
N ASP A 116 -14.11 -8.31 -5.23
CA ASP A 116 -13.91 -8.28 -3.79
C ASP A 116 -13.78 -6.84 -3.24
N THR A 117 -13.63 -5.83 -4.09
CA THR A 117 -13.34 -4.45 -3.67
C THR A 117 -14.55 -3.77 -3.06
N THR A 118 -14.42 -3.38 -1.79
CA THR A 118 -15.49 -2.71 -1.03
C THR A 118 -15.31 -1.19 -0.92
N LYS A 119 -14.08 -0.68 -1.11
CA LYS A 119 -13.76 0.76 -1.12
C LYS A 119 -13.01 1.11 -2.40
N VAL A 120 -13.45 2.15 -3.11
CA VAL A 120 -12.91 2.49 -4.45
C VAL A 120 -12.42 3.93 -4.58
N ASN A 121 -12.57 4.73 -3.54
CA ASN A 121 -12.43 6.19 -3.59
C ASN A 121 -11.07 6.73 -3.13
N GLU A 122 -10.18 5.87 -2.60
CA GLU A 122 -8.88 6.28 -2.06
C GLU A 122 -7.81 5.25 -2.45
N LEU A 123 -6.86 5.64 -3.29
CA LEU A 123 -5.76 4.77 -3.71
C LEU A 123 -4.70 4.60 -2.62
N PHE A 124 -4.53 5.62 -1.78
CA PHE A 124 -3.68 5.62 -0.61
C PHE A 124 -4.42 6.34 0.51
N HIS A 125 -4.64 5.70 1.65
CA HIS A 125 -5.30 6.30 2.81
C HIS A 125 -4.24 6.69 3.85
N PRO A 126 -3.95 7.99 4.05
CA PRO A 126 -2.97 8.42 5.03
C PRO A 126 -3.51 8.29 6.46
N ASP A 127 -2.59 8.08 7.40
CA ASP A 127 -2.79 8.28 8.82
C ASP A 127 -2.52 9.74 9.24
N ASN A 128 -2.88 10.08 10.48
CA ASN A 128 -2.81 11.44 10.99
C ASN A 128 -1.45 11.82 11.60
N TYR A 129 -0.36 11.18 11.16
CA TYR A 129 0.99 11.50 11.65
C TYR A 129 1.62 12.62 10.82
N ASN A 130 2.70 13.23 11.33
CA ASN A 130 3.47 14.27 10.64
C ASN A 130 4.30 13.71 9.49
N SER A 131 3.67 12.93 8.60
CA SER A 131 4.30 12.30 7.46
C SER A 131 4.05 13.11 6.20
N PHE A 132 4.98 13.03 5.25
CA PHE A 132 4.96 13.79 4.01
C PHE A 132 4.70 12.86 2.82
N VAL A 133 3.75 13.24 1.97
CA VAL A 133 3.36 12.43 0.82
C VAL A 133 3.46 13.26 -0.45
N TYR A 134 4.35 12.88 -1.34
CA TYR A 134 4.32 13.35 -2.73
C TYR A 134 3.35 12.45 -3.51
N TYR A 135 2.36 13.04 -4.16
CA TYR A 135 1.24 12.32 -4.77
C TYR A 135 0.93 12.87 -6.16
N GLU A 136 1.35 12.15 -7.20
CA GLU A 136 1.20 12.60 -8.60
C GLU A 136 0.95 11.42 -9.55
N ASP A 137 0.27 11.68 -10.67
CA ASP A 137 0.02 10.72 -11.76
C ASP A 137 -0.59 9.39 -11.33
N ASN A 138 -1.35 9.40 -10.23
CA ASN A 138 -2.06 8.22 -9.75
C ASN A 138 -3.44 8.12 -10.41
N TYR A 139 -3.86 6.90 -10.71
CA TYR A 139 -5.15 6.64 -11.34
C TYR A 139 -5.90 5.55 -10.59
N TYR A 140 -7.22 5.50 -10.78
CA TYR A 140 -8.03 4.37 -10.36
C TYR A 140 -9.17 4.06 -11.34
N ASP A 141 -9.57 2.80 -11.33
CA ASP A 141 -10.75 2.27 -12.01
C ASP A 141 -11.66 1.64 -10.95
N GLY A 142 -12.79 2.29 -10.67
CA GLY A 142 -13.70 1.89 -9.59
C GLY A 142 -14.94 1.14 -10.04
N ASN A 143 -15.23 1.08 -11.34
CA ASN A 143 -16.58 0.79 -11.83
C ASN A 143 -16.85 -0.71 -12.08
N LYS A 144 -15.78 -1.52 -12.15
CA LYS A 144 -15.80 -2.99 -12.32
C LYS A 144 -16.47 -3.46 -13.62
N ASP A 145 -16.50 -2.64 -14.67
CA ASP A 145 -17.13 -2.99 -15.96
C ASP A 145 -16.22 -3.83 -16.88
N GLY A 146 -14.96 -4.02 -16.50
CA GLY A 146 -13.96 -4.79 -17.25
C GLY A 146 -13.22 -3.98 -18.31
N LEU A 147 -13.46 -2.67 -18.41
CA LEU A 147 -12.78 -1.73 -19.30
C LEU A 147 -11.92 -0.77 -18.47
N LEU A 148 -10.61 -0.76 -18.72
CA LEU A 148 -9.69 0.08 -17.95
C LEU A 148 -9.99 1.57 -18.13
N GLN A 149 -10.13 2.28 -17.01
CA GLN A 149 -10.32 3.72 -16.97
C GLN A 149 -9.22 4.42 -16.18
N LEU A 150 -8.65 5.46 -16.77
CA LEU A 150 -7.65 6.30 -16.12
C LEU A 150 -8.33 7.47 -15.39
N THR A 151 -9.15 7.17 -14.38
CA THR A 151 -9.71 8.24 -13.54
C THR A 151 -8.60 8.77 -12.65
N PRO A 152 -8.26 10.07 -12.70
CA PRO A 152 -7.24 10.62 -11.82
C PRO A 152 -7.61 10.36 -10.36
N ALA A 153 -6.70 9.74 -9.61
CA ALA A 153 -6.87 9.61 -8.19
C ALA A 153 -6.52 10.96 -7.55
N SER A 154 -7.48 11.55 -6.85
CA SER A 154 -7.24 12.73 -6.03
C SER A 154 -7.62 12.38 -4.60
N ASP A 155 -6.67 12.47 -3.68
CA ASP A 155 -6.98 12.29 -2.26
C ASP A 155 -7.01 13.65 -1.56
N SER A 156 -8.20 14.05 -1.11
CA SER A 156 -8.46 15.27 -0.34
C SER A 156 -8.12 15.12 1.14
N THR A 157 -7.87 13.90 1.60
CA THR A 157 -7.48 13.60 2.99
C THR A 157 -5.97 13.73 3.22
N LEU A 158 -5.18 13.79 2.14
CA LEU A 158 -3.75 14.09 2.20
C LEU A 158 -3.52 15.58 2.55
N THR A 159 -3.23 15.84 3.81
CA THR A 159 -2.99 17.20 4.35
C THR A 159 -1.55 17.68 4.19
N ASN A 160 -0.58 16.76 4.06
CA ASN A 160 0.86 17.06 3.97
C ASN A 160 1.43 16.74 2.59
N LYS A 161 0.82 17.26 1.53
CA LYS A 161 1.36 17.16 0.17
C LYS A 161 2.55 18.11 0.00
N PHE A 162 3.68 17.60 -0.47
CA PHE A 162 4.82 18.41 -0.87
C PHE A 162 5.10 18.24 -2.36
N THR A 163 5.86 19.17 -2.94
CA THR A 163 6.33 19.09 -4.33
C THR A 163 7.75 18.55 -4.33
N ARG A 164 8.05 17.61 -5.23
CA ARG A 164 9.40 17.07 -5.40
C ARG A 164 10.37 18.21 -5.81
N LEU A 165 11.54 18.28 -5.15
CA LEU A 165 12.62 19.20 -5.50
C LEU A 165 13.20 18.88 -6.88
#